data_AF-E4XZE3-F1
#
_entry.id   AF-E4XZE3-F1
#
_cell.length_a   1.000
_cell.length_b   1.000
_cell.length_c   1.000
_cell.angle_alpha   90.00
_cell.angle_beta   90.00
_cell.angle_gamma   90.00
#
_symmetry.space_group_name_H-M   'P 1'
#
loop_
_entity.id
_entity.type
_entity.pdbx_description
1 polymer ?
#
loop_
_entity_poly.entity_id
_entity_poly.type
_entity_poly.pdbx_seq_one_letter_code
_entity_poly.pdbx_strand_id
1 'polypeptide(L)'
;MNFLVFGIILIEFCSAWRCTREKARIKELFRENEELQIERDQLAAGQVCNIYFDEIDEINDENDKLNLKLELKEEEIRGLKLENEKLRRQLEDASSICTTAPTETETGTSNGRLSVNFLVIPEYYESSYLIKKDGSTSAATISAPTYDFTEDVKHALVKGQLFIFGGDTDNKKIARLDGCRFNKLSARLNEDRGFDSEALSINSGSLALICFGFRDKSCETFDGTTAATTFSATWTHVHGGLGMYRNQPATVGCWNARHKKAETLSSTGWSDLPDFPKRIYEHSIVGLDNESMLLFGGVISGNWQTGIWQLKNDQWNKIGELATSASRGSAFYSGRSIYYFRFVSIQRINLNAKEELEKVELIGDPPKSSSYPVLFATTPDYCV
;
A
#
# COMPACT_ATOMS: atom_id res chain seq x y z
N MET A 1 9.82 36.14 1.99
CA MET A 1 11.23 35.98 2.42
C MET A 1 11.56 34.50 2.43
N ASN A 2 12.13 33.93 1.34
CA ASN A 2 12.54 32.50 1.32
C ASN A 2 13.50 32.07 0.19
N PHE A 3 13.65 32.84 -0.90
CA PHE A 3 14.49 32.45 -2.05
C PHE A 3 15.97 32.15 -1.72
N LEU A 4 16.51 32.74 -0.64
CA LEU A 4 17.89 32.53 -0.20
C LEU A 4 18.22 31.07 0.17
N VAL A 5 17.21 30.27 0.56
CA VAL A 5 17.41 28.88 1.01
C VAL A 5 17.60 27.92 -0.18
N PHE A 6 16.88 28.15 -1.29
CA PHE A 6 16.93 27.28 -2.47
C PHE A 6 18.30 27.28 -3.16
N GLY A 7 18.99 28.42 -3.20
CA GLY A 7 20.33 28.52 -3.81
C GLY A 7 21.41 27.69 -3.10
N ILE A 8 21.23 27.39 -1.80
CA ILE A 8 22.19 26.61 -1.01
C ILE A 8 22.04 25.11 -1.30
N ILE A 9 20.80 24.62 -1.40
CA ILE A 9 20.50 23.18 -1.55
C ILE A 9 21.05 22.62 -2.87
N LEU A 10 20.93 23.37 -3.96
CA LEU A 10 21.47 23.01 -5.28
C LEU A 10 23.01 22.86 -5.33
N ILE A 11 23.73 23.48 -4.39
CA ILE A 11 25.20 23.45 -4.36
C ILE A 11 25.73 22.17 -3.72
N GLU A 12 25.01 21.57 -2.77
CA GLU A 12 25.42 20.36 -2.03
C GLU A 12 25.22 19.07 -2.86
N PHE A 13 24.11 18.94 -3.58
CA PHE A 13 23.68 17.66 -4.19
C PHE A 13 24.45 17.20 -5.45
N CYS A 14 25.33 18.02 -6.01
CA CYS A 14 26.14 17.66 -7.19
C CYS A 14 27.36 16.79 -6.85
N SER A 15 27.13 15.58 -6.30
CA SER A 15 28.14 14.60 -5.87
C SER A 15 28.65 13.67 -6.99
N ALA A 16 28.80 14.19 -8.21
CA ALA A 16 29.33 13.44 -9.36
C ALA A 16 30.49 14.18 -10.07
N TRP A 17 31.55 13.44 -10.42
CA TRP A 17 32.88 13.97 -10.79
C TRP A 17 32.95 14.81 -12.08
N ARG A 18 31.85 14.96 -12.83
CA ARG A 18 31.77 15.81 -14.04
C ARG A 18 31.28 17.25 -13.77
N CYS A 19 30.68 17.55 -12.62
CA CYS A 19 30.01 18.84 -12.39
C CYS A 19 30.94 20.02 -12.02
N THR A 20 32.25 19.81 -11.84
CA THR A 20 33.17 20.85 -11.31
C THR A 20 33.25 22.11 -12.18
N ARG A 21 33.13 21.98 -13.51
CA ARG A 21 33.21 23.10 -14.46
C ARG A 21 31.95 23.97 -14.42
N GLU A 22 30.76 23.36 -14.48
CA GLU A 22 29.51 24.11 -14.40
C GLU A 22 29.22 24.63 -12.98
N LYS A 23 29.69 23.95 -11.92
CA LYS A 23 29.66 24.47 -10.54
C LYS A 23 30.51 25.73 -10.35
N ALA A 24 31.50 25.98 -11.22
CA ALA A 24 32.20 27.26 -11.29
C ALA A 24 31.40 28.31 -12.10
N ARG A 25 30.90 27.94 -13.29
CA ARG A 25 30.09 28.84 -14.14
C ARG A 25 28.83 29.36 -13.44
N ILE A 26 28.10 28.49 -12.75
CA ILE A 26 26.88 28.85 -11.99
C ILE A 26 27.23 29.80 -10.83
N LYS A 27 28.38 29.62 -10.18
CA LYS A 27 28.85 30.54 -9.12
C LYS A 27 29.19 31.93 -9.66
N GLU A 28 29.76 32.03 -10.86
CA GLU A 28 30.08 33.31 -11.48
C GLU A 28 28.80 34.04 -11.90
N LEU A 29 27.85 33.35 -12.54
CA LEU A 29 26.53 33.89 -12.89
C LEU A 29 25.74 34.39 -11.67
N PHE A 30 25.79 33.66 -10.55
CA PHE A 30 25.21 34.09 -9.27
C PHE A 30 25.82 35.40 -8.74
N ARG A 31 27.09 35.68 -9.07
CA ARG A 31 27.81 36.88 -8.60
C ARG A 31 27.63 38.09 -9.54
N GLU A 32 26.98 37.90 -10.69
CA GLU A 32 26.76 38.96 -11.69
C GLU A 32 25.31 39.45 -11.74
N ASN A 33 24.31 38.59 -11.48
CA ASN A 33 22.90 38.89 -11.77
C ASN A 33 21.93 39.00 -10.57
N GLU A 34 22.35 38.60 -9.35
CA GLU A 34 21.54 38.48 -8.11
C GLU A 34 20.27 37.59 -8.15
N GLU A 35 19.65 37.34 -9.32
CA GLU A 35 18.54 36.39 -9.52
C GLU A 35 18.88 35.26 -10.50
N LEU A 36 18.28 34.07 -10.30
CA LEU A 36 18.36 32.94 -11.23
C LEU A 36 17.16 32.91 -12.19
N GLN A 37 17.31 33.52 -13.37
CA GLN A 37 16.57 33.08 -14.56
C GLN A 37 17.41 32.07 -15.34
N ILE A 38 17.09 30.79 -15.20
CA ILE A 38 17.64 29.72 -16.05
C ILE A 38 16.64 29.46 -17.17
N GLU A 39 16.96 29.88 -18.40
CA GLU A 39 16.19 29.49 -19.58
C GLU A 39 16.25 27.97 -19.78
N ARG A 40 15.06 27.35 -19.89
CA ARG A 40 14.87 25.89 -19.92
C ARG A 40 15.67 25.20 -21.03
N ASP A 41 15.90 25.91 -22.13
CA ASP A 41 16.46 25.38 -23.36
C ASP A 41 17.99 25.17 -23.29
N GLN A 42 18.70 25.84 -22.36
CA GLN A 42 20.16 25.72 -22.24
C GLN A 42 20.63 24.44 -21.51
N LEU A 43 19.72 23.68 -20.89
CA LEU A 43 20.03 22.44 -20.14
C LEU A 43 19.69 21.14 -20.90
N ALA A 44 19.10 21.21 -22.09
CA ALA A 44 18.61 20.04 -22.84
C ALA A 44 19.72 19.08 -23.33
N ALA A 45 21.00 19.45 -23.24
CA ALA A 45 22.15 18.70 -23.76
C ALA A 45 22.69 17.61 -22.79
N GLY A 46 21.82 16.93 -22.02
CA GLY A 46 22.24 15.91 -21.05
C GLY A 46 21.15 14.91 -20.69
N GLN A 47 21.26 13.67 -21.19
CA GLN A 47 20.22 12.61 -21.13
C GLN A 47 20.03 11.96 -19.73
N VAL A 48 20.28 12.69 -18.65
CA VAL A 48 20.24 12.20 -17.25
C VAL A 48 19.47 13.15 -16.33
N CYS A 49 19.24 14.40 -16.71
CA CYS A 49 18.66 15.42 -15.81
C CYS A 49 17.15 15.24 -15.52
N ASN A 50 16.40 14.50 -16.34
CA ASN A 50 14.94 14.35 -16.22
C ASN A 50 14.49 13.86 -14.83
N ILE A 51 15.29 13.03 -14.16
CA ILE A 51 14.98 12.45 -12.85
C ILE A 51 14.77 13.56 -11.80
N TYR A 52 15.59 14.60 -11.81
CA TYR A 52 15.52 15.70 -10.85
C TYR A 52 14.41 16.72 -11.19
N PHE A 53 14.04 16.86 -12.46
CA PHE A 53 12.92 17.73 -12.84
C PHE A 53 11.57 17.13 -12.42
N ASP A 54 11.38 15.80 -12.55
CA ASP A 54 10.19 15.09 -12.04
C ASP A 54 9.98 15.26 -10.51
N GLU A 55 11.07 15.42 -9.76
CA GLU A 55 11.09 15.63 -8.30
C GLU A 55 10.88 17.11 -7.93
N ILE A 56 11.48 18.04 -8.66
CA ILE A 56 11.26 19.49 -8.48
C ILE A 56 9.79 19.84 -8.75
N ASP A 57 9.21 19.30 -9.82
CA ASP A 57 7.79 19.54 -10.14
C ASP A 57 6.86 18.91 -9.08
N GLU A 58 7.16 17.73 -8.53
CA GLU A 58 6.38 17.14 -7.42
C GLU A 58 6.53 17.95 -6.11
N ILE A 59 7.71 18.51 -5.81
CA ILE A 59 7.93 19.41 -4.66
C ILE A 59 7.16 20.72 -4.83
N ASN A 60 7.12 21.30 -6.02
CA ASN A 60 6.33 22.51 -6.30
C ASN A 60 4.83 22.23 -6.16
N ASP A 61 4.35 21.14 -6.77
CA ASP A 61 2.96 20.69 -6.72
C ASP A 61 2.53 20.40 -5.26
N GLU A 62 3.46 19.97 -4.38
CA GLU A 62 3.21 19.83 -2.94
C GLU A 62 3.24 21.15 -2.17
N ASN A 63 4.19 22.06 -2.45
CA ASN A 63 4.26 23.37 -1.83
C ASN A 63 2.98 24.18 -2.07
N ASP A 64 2.44 24.16 -3.29
CA ASP A 64 1.19 24.88 -3.62
C ASP A 64 -0.02 24.29 -2.88
N LYS A 65 -0.09 22.96 -2.74
CA LYS A 65 -1.10 22.31 -1.88
C LYS A 65 -0.91 22.63 -0.39
N LEU A 66 0.31 22.90 0.05
CA LEU A 66 0.62 23.29 1.43
C LEU A 66 0.25 24.75 1.70
N ASN A 67 0.52 25.64 0.74
CA ASN A 67 0.11 27.05 0.77
C ASN A 67 -1.43 27.17 0.81
N LEU A 68 -2.15 26.47 -0.08
CA LEU A 68 -3.62 26.47 -0.07
C LEU A 68 -4.21 25.93 1.24
N LYS A 69 -3.57 24.91 1.85
CA LYS A 69 -3.95 24.42 3.19
C LYS A 69 -3.61 25.39 4.32
N LEU A 70 -2.61 26.25 4.14
CA LEU A 70 -2.27 27.31 5.09
C LEU A 70 -3.33 28.42 5.04
N GLU A 71 -3.71 28.87 3.84
CA GLU A 71 -4.75 29.88 3.62
C GLU A 71 -6.10 29.44 4.21
N LEU A 72 -6.56 28.22 3.88
CA LEU A 72 -7.79 27.65 4.46
C LEU A 72 -7.76 27.58 5.99
N LYS A 73 -6.60 27.31 6.59
CA LYS A 73 -6.43 27.34 8.05
C LYS A 73 -6.38 28.74 8.63
N GLU A 74 -5.86 29.73 7.91
CA GLU A 74 -5.99 31.13 8.32
C GLU A 74 -7.44 31.60 8.32
N GLU A 75 -8.25 31.18 7.33
CA GLU A 75 -9.68 31.48 7.29
C GLU A 75 -10.44 30.77 8.43
N GLU A 76 -10.17 29.50 8.68
CA GLU A 76 -10.69 28.75 9.84
C GLU A 76 -10.36 29.46 11.16
N ILE A 77 -9.10 29.89 11.35
CA ILE A 77 -8.66 30.63 12.54
C ILE A 77 -9.31 32.01 12.64
N ARG A 78 -9.61 32.70 11.52
CA ARG A 78 -10.38 33.96 11.51
C ARG A 78 -11.83 33.72 11.92
N GLY A 79 -12.46 32.66 11.42
CA GLY A 79 -13.81 32.22 11.81
C GLY A 79 -13.90 31.91 13.30
N LEU A 80 -13.01 31.05 13.80
CA LEU A 80 -12.92 30.67 15.22
C LEU A 80 -12.64 31.87 16.13
N LYS A 81 -11.84 32.86 15.70
CA LYS A 81 -11.64 34.11 16.45
C LYS A 81 -12.94 34.92 16.56
N LEU A 82 -13.67 35.09 15.47
CA LEU A 82 -14.95 35.80 15.46
C LEU A 82 -16.02 35.09 16.30
N GLU A 83 -16.03 33.76 16.29
CA GLU A 83 -16.92 32.94 17.13
C GLU A 83 -16.52 33.01 18.61
N ASN A 84 -15.23 32.94 18.94
CA ASN A 84 -14.74 33.11 20.31
C ASN A 84 -15.05 34.52 20.85
N GLU A 85 -15.01 35.56 20.02
CA GLU A 85 -15.42 36.92 20.41
C GLU A 85 -16.94 37.03 20.67
N LYS A 86 -17.79 36.35 19.87
CA LYS A 86 -19.23 36.24 20.15
C LYS A 86 -19.49 35.49 21.46
N LEU A 87 -18.81 34.35 21.66
CA LEU A 87 -18.91 33.54 22.87
C LEU A 87 -18.44 34.30 24.12
N ARG A 88 -17.40 35.15 24.02
CA ARG A 88 -16.97 36.02 25.13
C ARG A 88 -18.07 37.00 25.55
N ARG A 89 -18.72 37.68 24.60
CA ARG A 89 -19.84 38.59 24.90
C ARG A 89 -21.02 37.82 25.53
N GLN A 90 -21.35 36.64 25.01
CA GLN A 90 -22.36 35.77 25.59
C GLN A 90 -21.99 35.25 26.99
N LEU A 91 -20.70 35.04 27.28
CA LEU A 91 -20.21 34.60 28.59
C LEU A 91 -20.21 35.74 29.63
N GLU A 92 -20.02 36.99 29.20
CA GLU A 92 -20.21 38.19 30.03
C GLU A 92 -21.69 38.34 30.44
N ASP A 93 -22.65 38.02 29.55
CA ASP A 93 -24.08 37.99 29.85
C ASP A 93 -24.52 36.75 30.69
N ALA A 94 -23.82 35.61 30.57
CA ALA A 94 -24.27 34.31 31.09
C ALA A 94 -23.67 33.88 32.44
N SER A 95 -23.15 34.81 33.25
CA SER A 95 -22.55 34.52 34.57
C SER A 95 -23.59 34.20 35.66
N SER A 96 -24.36 33.12 35.50
CA SER A 96 -25.31 32.63 36.50
C SER A 96 -25.61 31.12 36.36
N ILE A 97 -25.26 30.35 37.42
CA ILE A 97 -25.71 28.98 37.75
C ILE A 97 -25.05 27.80 36.97
N CYS A 98 -24.83 26.70 37.72
CA CYS A 98 -24.46 25.34 37.26
C CYS A 98 -25.23 24.33 38.18
N THR A 99 -25.26 23.00 38.05
CA THR A 99 -24.38 21.96 37.46
C THR A 99 -25.34 20.80 37.00
N THR A 100 -25.02 19.56 36.57
CA THR A 100 -23.86 18.65 36.68
C THR A 100 -23.89 17.58 35.58
N ALA A 101 -22.85 16.73 35.50
CA ALA A 101 -22.77 15.45 34.76
C ALA A 101 -22.13 14.39 35.71
N PRO A 102 -21.81 13.12 35.34
CA PRO A 102 -21.86 12.46 34.02
C PRO A 102 -22.28 10.95 34.00
N THR A 103 -22.07 10.29 32.84
CA THR A 103 -21.82 8.85 32.53
C THR A 103 -22.54 7.68 33.25
N GLU A 104 -22.85 6.62 32.49
CA GLU A 104 -22.14 5.31 32.66
C GLU A 104 -22.17 4.44 31.38
N THR A 105 -21.49 3.28 31.39
CA THR A 105 -21.07 2.53 30.19
C THR A 105 -21.26 1.01 30.37
N GLU A 106 -21.82 0.32 29.38
CA GLU A 106 -21.92 -1.16 29.38
C GLU A 106 -20.74 -1.86 28.69
N THR A 107 -20.46 -3.10 29.09
CA THR A 107 -19.38 -3.95 28.55
C THR A 107 -19.93 -5.29 28.05
N GLY A 108 -19.41 -5.77 26.91
CA GLY A 108 -19.89 -6.98 26.23
C GLY A 108 -18.88 -8.14 26.27
N THR A 109 -19.32 -9.30 26.79
CA THR A 109 -18.48 -10.49 27.02
C THR A 109 -18.01 -11.18 25.73
N SER A 110 -16.78 -11.69 25.73
CA SER A 110 -16.19 -12.39 24.59
C SER A 110 -16.63 -13.86 24.46
N ASN A 111 -17.05 -14.26 23.25
CA ASN A 111 -17.21 -15.67 22.88
C ASN A 111 -15.85 -16.31 22.51
N GLY A 112 -15.73 -17.62 22.70
CA GLY A 112 -14.51 -18.40 22.44
C GLY A 112 -14.00 -18.28 21.00
N ARG A 113 -12.97 -17.45 20.81
CA ARG A 113 -12.42 -17.08 19.50
C ARG A 113 -11.47 -18.17 18.99
N LEU A 114 -11.93 -18.97 18.02
CA LEU A 114 -11.13 -19.99 17.33
C LEU A 114 -9.70 -19.49 17.00
N SER A 115 -8.70 -20.30 17.33
CA SER A 115 -7.28 -20.02 17.09
C SER A 115 -6.92 -20.27 15.61
N VAL A 116 -7.42 -19.40 14.74
CA VAL A 116 -6.94 -19.28 13.36
C VAL A 116 -5.44 -18.99 13.41
N ASN A 117 -4.64 -19.90 12.86
CA ASN A 117 -3.23 -19.67 12.56
C ASN A 117 -3.10 -19.29 11.07
N PHE A 118 -1.93 -18.80 10.70
CA PHE A 118 -1.60 -18.55 9.29
C PHE A 118 -0.41 -19.42 8.91
N LEU A 119 -0.60 -20.25 7.87
CA LEU A 119 0.51 -20.81 7.12
C LEU A 119 1.10 -19.70 6.27
N VAL A 120 2.42 -19.53 6.38
CA VAL A 120 3.23 -18.60 5.62
C VAL A 120 4.23 -19.41 4.80
N ILE A 121 4.19 -19.23 3.48
CA ILE A 121 5.07 -19.92 2.53
C ILE A 121 5.92 -18.85 1.83
N PRO A 122 7.22 -18.74 2.15
CA PRO A 122 8.16 -17.84 1.48
C PRO A 122 8.36 -18.15 -0.02
N GLU A 123 9.11 -17.27 -0.69
CA GLU A 123 9.71 -17.50 -2.03
C GLU A 123 10.22 -18.94 -2.19
N TYR A 124 10.89 -19.48 -1.17
CA TYR A 124 11.30 -20.89 -1.07
C TYR A 124 10.49 -21.64 -0.01
N TYR A 125 9.59 -22.54 -0.46
CA TYR A 125 8.63 -23.24 0.40
C TYR A 125 9.26 -24.06 1.54
N GLU A 126 10.54 -24.48 1.44
CA GLU A 126 11.21 -25.26 2.50
C GLU A 126 11.35 -24.48 3.82
N SER A 127 11.20 -23.16 3.77
CA SER A 127 11.21 -22.27 4.93
C SER A 127 9.80 -21.89 5.40
N SER A 128 8.78 -22.67 5.04
CA SER A 128 7.39 -22.45 5.48
C SER A 128 7.21 -22.61 6.98
N TYR A 129 6.27 -21.86 7.54
CA TYR A 129 5.95 -21.88 8.96
C TYR A 129 4.48 -21.58 9.22
N LEU A 130 3.94 -22.13 10.30
CA LEU A 130 2.72 -21.61 10.91
C LEU A 130 3.08 -20.46 11.85
N ILE A 131 2.22 -19.45 11.93
CA ILE A 131 2.24 -18.42 12.97
C ILE A 131 0.88 -18.34 13.68
N LYS A 132 0.93 -18.12 14.99
CA LYS A 132 -0.26 -17.93 15.84
C LYS A 132 -0.57 -16.45 16.04
N LYS A 133 -1.75 -16.17 16.59
CA LYS A 133 -2.21 -14.80 16.92
C LYS A 133 -1.34 -14.08 17.95
N ASP A 134 -0.49 -14.79 18.71
CA ASP A 134 0.47 -14.22 19.66
C ASP A 134 1.85 -13.93 19.04
N GLY A 135 2.06 -14.27 17.76
CA GLY A 135 3.35 -14.15 17.07
C GLY A 135 4.24 -15.39 17.17
N SER A 136 3.91 -16.38 17.99
CA SER A 136 4.69 -17.62 18.09
C SER A 136 4.59 -18.45 16.81
N THR A 137 5.72 -19.01 16.38
CA THR A 137 5.86 -19.76 15.13
C THR A 137 6.18 -21.23 15.36
N SER A 138 5.90 -22.06 14.36
CA SER A 138 6.38 -23.45 14.24
C SER A 138 6.66 -23.75 12.77
N ALA A 139 7.61 -24.64 12.47
CA ALA A 139 7.87 -25.06 11.09
C ALA A 139 6.62 -25.69 10.43
N ALA A 140 6.55 -25.62 9.11
CA ALA A 140 5.55 -26.31 8.31
C ALA A 140 6.22 -27.03 7.12
N THR A 141 5.99 -28.34 7.01
CA THR A 141 6.54 -29.22 5.99
C THR A 141 5.69 -29.14 4.71
N ILE A 142 6.01 -28.17 3.84
CA ILE A 142 5.43 -28.06 2.50
C ILE A 142 6.33 -28.79 1.48
N SER A 143 5.75 -29.26 0.38
CA SER A 143 6.47 -29.88 -0.74
C SER A 143 6.00 -29.34 -2.09
N ALA A 144 6.91 -29.23 -3.05
CA ALA A 144 6.62 -28.79 -4.42
C ALA A 144 7.50 -29.53 -5.44
N PRO A 145 7.24 -29.41 -6.76
CA PRO A 145 8.04 -30.05 -7.81
C PRO A 145 9.50 -29.58 -7.91
N THR A 146 9.80 -28.34 -7.52
CA THR A 146 11.13 -27.69 -7.61
C THR A 146 11.31 -26.70 -6.46
N TYR A 147 12.53 -26.41 -6.01
CA TYR A 147 12.80 -25.59 -4.80
C TYR A 147 12.30 -24.13 -4.92
N ASP A 148 12.25 -23.64 -6.15
CA ASP A 148 11.87 -22.31 -6.65
C ASP A 148 10.38 -22.21 -7.05
N PHE A 149 9.58 -23.24 -6.77
CA PHE A 149 8.20 -23.32 -7.27
C PHE A 149 7.28 -22.19 -6.78
N THR A 150 7.63 -21.58 -5.66
CA THR A 150 6.94 -20.47 -4.97
C THR A 150 7.60 -19.10 -5.16
N GLU A 151 8.65 -19.01 -5.98
CA GLU A 151 9.41 -17.78 -6.24
C GLU A 151 8.53 -16.78 -7.01
N ASP A 152 8.31 -15.60 -6.42
CA ASP A 152 7.53 -14.47 -6.92
C ASP A 152 6.11 -14.76 -7.47
N VAL A 153 5.48 -15.81 -6.94
CA VAL A 153 4.07 -16.15 -7.22
C VAL A 153 3.10 -15.21 -6.51
N LYS A 154 1.91 -15.00 -7.09
CA LYS A 154 0.77 -14.38 -6.38
C LYS A 154 -0.24 -15.46 -5.97
N HIS A 155 -1.09 -15.17 -4.98
CA HIS A 155 -1.98 -16.15 -4.38
C HIS A 155 -3.41 -15.64 -4.16
N ALA A 156 -4.39 -16.54 -4.26
CA ALA A 156 -5.78 -16.26 -3.93
C ALA A 156 -6.49 -17.55 -3.48
N LEU A 157 -7.63 -17.39 -2.81
CA LEU A 157 -8.53 -18.49 -2.44
C LEU A 157 -9.64 -18.60 -3.48
N VAL A 158 -9.81 -19.79 -4.04
CA VAL A 158 -10.95 -20.11 -4.92
C VAL A 158 -11.68 -21.31 -4.37
N LYS A 159 -12.98 -21.12 -4.09
CA LYS A 159 -13.87 -22.12 -3.46
C LYS A 159 -13.27 -22.68 -2.15
N GLY A 160 -12.57 -21.82 -1.41
CA GLY A 160 -11.88 -22.14 -0.15
C GLY A 160 -10.51 -22.83 -0.28
N GLN A 161 -10.08 -23.21 -1.49
CA GLN A 161 -8.76 -23.81 -1.71
C GLN A 161 -7.71 -22.75 -2.04
N LEU A 162 -6.47 -22.94 -1.56
CA LEU A 162 -5.34 -22.05 -1.87
C LEU A 162 -4.76 -22.37 -3.26
N PHE A 163 -4.75 -21.35 -4.12
CA PHE A 163 -4.07 -21.39 -5.42
C PHE A 163 -2.93 -20.37 -5.48
N ILE A 164 -1.88 -20.72 -6.21
CA ILE A 164 -0.79 -19.81 -6.60
C ILE A 164 -0.74 -19.68 -8.13
N PHE A 165 -0.37 -18.48 -8.57
CA PHE A 165 -0.45 -18.01 -9.94
C PHE A 165 0.90 -17.41 -10.35
N GLY A 166 1.38 -17.79 -11.54
CA GLY A 166 2.56 -17.19 -12.16
C GLY A 166 3.88 -17.44 -11.42
N GLY A 167 4.70 -16.39 -11.32
CA GLY A 167 6.04 -16.40 -10.71
C GLY A 167 7.15 -16.82 -11.69
N ASP A 168 8.39 -16.58 -11.31
CA ASP A 168 9.53 -16.47 -12.24
C ASP A 168 9.86 -17.78 -12.99
N THR A 169 9.59 -18.93 -12.37
CA THR A 169 9.82 -20.26 -12.98
C THR A 169 8.84 -20.64 -14.09
N ASP A 170 7.63 -20.09 -14.07
CA ASP A 170 6.62 -20.25 -15.12
C ASP A 170 5.53 -19.19 -14.90
N ASN A 171 5.65 -18.08 -15.59
CA ASN A 171 4.74 -16.94 -15.49
C ASN A 171 3.30 -17.22 -15.95
N LYS A 172 3.00 -18.41 -16.51
CA LYS A 172 1.62 -18.87 -16.79
C LYS A 172 1.19 -20.06 -15.92
N LYS A 173 1.92 -20.37 -14.85
CA LYS A 173 1.63 -21.45 -13.90
C LYS A 173 0.32 -21.18 -13.17
N ILE A 174 -0.51 -22.22 -13.03
CA ILE A 174 -1.52 -22.30 -11.98
C ILE A 174 -1.23 -23.55 -11.18
N ALA A 175 -1.17 -23.44 -9.86
CA ALA A 175 -0.98 -24.57 -8.96
C ALA A 175 -1.88 -24.44 -7.73
N ARG A 176 -2.25 -25.57 -7.13
CA ARG A 176 -3.07 -25.65 -5.92
C ARG A 176 -2.31 -26.33 -4.80
N LEU A 177 -2.50 -25.90 -3.56
CA LEU A 177 -2.03 -26.62 -2.38
C LEU A 177 -3.04 -27.73 -2.03
N ASP A 178 -2.65 -28.98 -2.24
CA ASP A 178 -3.43 -30.17 -1.86
C ASP A 178 -2.80 -30.79 -0.61
N GLY A 179 -3.39 -30.48 0.56
CA GLY A 179 -2.76 -30.80 1.84
C GLY A 179 -1.42 -30.09 1.98
N CYS A 180 -0.33 -30.85 2.05
CA CYS A 180 1.02 -30.32 2.24
C CYS A 180 1.87 -30.33 0.96
N ARG A 181 1.23 -30.38 -0.22
CA ARG A 181 1.90 -30.45 -1.52
C ARG A 181 1.29 -29.50 -2.54
N PHE A 182 2.12 -28.69 -3.18
CA PHE A 182 1.72 -27.96 -4.38
C PHE A 182 1.68 -28.88 -5.60
N ASN A 183 0.53 -28.90 -6.27
CA ASN A 183 0.34 -29.59 -7.54
C ASN A 183 0.08 -28.56 -8.65
N LYS A 184 0.93 -28.57 -9.69
CA LYS A 184 0.74 -27.80 -10.92
C LYS A 184 -0.46 -28.36 -11.70
N LEU A 185 -1.32 -27.48 -12.19
CA LEU A 185 -2.52 -27.85 -12.93
C LEU A 185 -2.25 -27.87 -14.45
N SER A 186 -3.14 -28.49 -15.20
CA SER A 186 -3.19 -28.40 -16.67
C SER A 186 -3.68 -27.03 -17.16
N ALA A 187 -4.51 -26.36 -16.35
CA ALA A 187 -4.92 -24.98 -16.59
C ALA A 187 -3.70 -24.03 -16.50
N ARG A 188 -3.69 -23.03 -17.37
CA ARG A 188 -2.67 -21.98 -17.45
C ARG A 188 -3.34 -20.61 -17.47
N LEU A 189 -2.58 -19.59 -17.08
CA LEU A 189 -2.98 -18.20 -17.30
C LEU A 189 -2.91 -17.87 -18.80
N ASN A 190 -3.66 -16.87 -19.21
CA ASN A 190 -3.70 -16.36 -20.57
C ASN A 190 -2.47 -15.49 -20.84
N GLU A 191 -2.11 -14.61 -19.90
CA GLU A 191 -0.98 -13.69 -20.00
C GLU A 191 0.16 -14.01 -19.01
N ASP A 192 1.30 -13.35 -19.19
CA ASP A 192 2.52 -13.51 -18.41
C ASP A 192 2.39 -12.80 -17.04
N ARG A 193 2.24 -13.56 -15.95
CA ARG A 193 2.13 -13.06 -14.57
C ARG A 193 3.40 -13.40 -13.78
N GLY A 194 4.32 -12.43 -13.66
CA GLY A 194 5.51 -12.53 -12.79
C GLY A 194 5.36 -11.74 -11.48
N PHE A 195 6.48 -11.43 -10.84
CA PHE A 195 6.62 -10.55 -9.66
C PHE A 195 5.73 -9.28 -9.69
N ASP A 196 5.59 -8.68 -10.88
CA ASP A 196 4.84 -7.46 -11.19
C ASP A 196 3.31 -7.56 -11.12
N SER A 197 2.77 -8.78 -11.19
CA SER A 197 1.31 -9.04 -11.21
C SER A 197 0.67 -8.89 -9.81
N GLU A 198 -0.64 -9.03 -9.70
CA GLU A 198 -1.35 -9.19 -8.43
C GLU A 198 -2.49 -10.22 -8.55
N ALA A 199 -2.89 -10.82 -7.42
CA ALA A 199 -4.03 -11.74 -7.35
C ALA A 199 -4.93 -11.46 -6.13
N LEU A 200 -6.24 -11.60 -6.31
CA LEU A 200 -7.26 -11.32 -5.30
C LEU A 200 -8.40 -12.35 -5.36
N SER A 201 -9.00 -12.66 -4.21
CA SER A 201 -10.18 -13.54 -4.14
C SER A 201 -11.44 -12.69 -4.30
N ILE A 202 -12.25 -12.93 -5.34
CA ILE A 202 -13.43 -12.12 -5.68
C ILE A 202 -14.73 -12.94 -5.68
N ASN A 203 -15.89 -12.29 -5.86
CA ASN A 203 -17.21 -12.93 -5.90
C ASN A 203 -17.42 -13.91 -4.72
N SER A 204 -17.22 -13.42 -3.49
CA SER A 204 -17.25 -14.22 -2.25
C SER A 204 -16.31 -15.43 -2.25
N GLY A 205 -15.17 -15.34 -2.94
CA GLY A 205 -14.19 -16.42 -3.09
C GLY A 205 -14.57 -17.47 -4.12
N SER A 206 -15.56 -17.23 -4.99
CA SER A 206 -15.93 -18.18 -6.06
C SER A 206 -15.00 -18.11 -7.28
N LEU A 207 -14.28 -17.00 -7.45
CA LEU A 207 -13.23 -16.79 -8.47
C LEU A 207 -11.99 -16.14 -7.83
N ALA A 208 -10.83 -16.32 -8.44
CA ALA A 208 -9.72 -15.37 -8.33
C ALA A 208 -9.78 -14.33 -9.45
N LEU A 209 -9.33 -13.12 -9.18
CA LEU A 209 -8.94 -12.11 -10.16
C LEU A 209 -7.42 -12.04 -10.17
N ILE A 210 -6.80 -12.13 -11.34
CA ILE A 210 -5.35 -12.02 -11.53
C ILE A 210 -5.13 -10.89 -12.54
N CYS A 211 -4.28 -9.93 -12.20
CA CYS A 211 -4.09 -8.69 -12.96
C CYS A 211 -2.62 -8.32 -13.12
N PHE A 212 -2.35 -7.50 -14.14
CA PHE A 212 -1.08 -6.80 -14.35
C PHE A 212 0.14 -7.70 -14.60
N GLY A 213 1.25 -7.05 -14.90
CA GLY A 213 2.51 -7.62 -15.36
C GLY A 213 3.37 -6.48 -15.92
N PHE A 214 4.61 -6.72 -16.35
CA PHE A 214 5.50 -5.63 -16.76
C PHE A 214 4.93 -4.84 -17.96
N ARG A 215 4.44 -3.63 -17.67
CA ARG A 215 3.71 -2.72 -18.59
C ARG A 215 2.34 -3.21 -19.06
N ASP A 216 1.83 -4.30 -18.50
CA ASP A 216 0.48 -4.80 -18.77
C ASP A 216 -0.59 -4.11 -17.90
N LYS A 217 -1.81 -4.04 -18.44
CA LYS A 217 -3.04 -3.57 -17.78
C LYS A 217 -4.13 -4.64 -17.73
N SER A 218 -3.93 -5.78 -18.39
CA SER A 218 -4.94 -6.82 -18.51
C SER A 218 -5.24 -7.48 -17.16
N CYS A 219 -6.42 -8.07 -17.11
CA CYS A 219 -6.84 -8.94 -16.02
C CYS A 219 -7.50 -10.19 -16.59
N GLU A 220 -7.47 -11.26 -15.81
CA GLU A 220 -8.17 -12.50 -16.05
C GLU A 220 -8.78 -13.03 -14.75
N THR A 221 -9.84 -13.82 -14.86
CA THR A 221 -10.47 -14.49 -13.73
C THR A 221 -10.24 -15.99 -13.82
N PHE A 222 -10.08 -16.65 -12.66
CA PHE A 222 -9.90 -18.10 -12.57
C PHE A 222 -10.93 -18.72 -11.64
N ASP A 223 -11.68 -19.70 -12.13
CA ASP A 223 -12.82 -20.31 -11.41
C ASP A 223 -12.46 -21.58 -10.61
N GLY A 224 -11.18 -21.96 -10.57
CA GLY A 224 -10.74 -23.25 -10.04
C GLY A 224 -10.51 -24.32 -11.12
N THR A 225 -10.94 -24.07 -12.37
CA THR A 225 -10.78 -25.00 -13.50
C THR A 225 -10.26 -24.33 -14.78
N THR A 226 -10.68 -23.09 -15.07
CA THR A 226 -10.36 -22.34 -16.29
C THR A 226 -10.01 -20.89 -15.98
N ALA A 227 -9.13 -20.29 -16.79
CA ALA A 227 -8.78 -18.88 -16.73
C ALA A 227 -9.38 -18.15 -17.94
N ALA A 228 -10.10 -17.05 -17.72
CA ALA A 228 -10.77 -16.28 -18.77
C ALA A 228 -10.42 -14.79 -18.65
N THR A 229 -10.15 -14.13 -19.78
CA THR A 229 -9.86 -12.69 -19.81
C THR A 229 -11.06 -11.86 -19.34
N THR A 230 -10.78 -10.72 -18.72
CA THR A 230 -11.79 -9.74 -18.28
C THR A 230 -11.35 -8.32 -18.64
N PHE A 231 -12.05 -7.31 -18.13
CA PHE A 231 -11.72 -5.90 -18.37
C PHE A 231 -10.29 -5.56 -17.92
N SER A 232 -9.51 -4.98 -18.82
CA SER A 232 -8.21 -4.34 -18.52
C SER A 232 -8.41 -3.00 -17.82
N ALA A 233 -7.48 -2.64 -16.93
CA ALA A 233 -7.45 -1.34 -16.27
C ALA A 233 -7.14 -0.19 -17.25
N THR A 234 -7.53 1.03 -16.90
CA THR A 234 -7.24 2.24 -17.67
C THR A 234 -5.76 2.60 -17.59
N TRP A 235 -5.15 2.38 -16.42
CA TRP A 235 -3.75 2.63 -16.12
C TRP A 235 -2.97 1.31 -15.91
N THR A 236 -1.63 1.36 -15.93
CA THR A 236 -0.80 0.21 -15.54
C THR A 236 -0.62 0.23 -14.03
N HIS A 237 -0.80 -0.88 -13.32
CA HIS A 237 -0.66 -0.96 -11.86
C HIS A 237 0.44 -1.95 -11.45
N VAL A 238 1.63 -1.82 -12.04
CA VAL A 238 2.82 -2.62 -11.69
C VAL A 238 3.20 -2.34 -10.23
N HIS A 239 3.12 -3.38 -9.39
CA HIS A 239 3.18 -3.29 -7.93
C HIS A 239 2.18 -2.29 -7.32
N GLY A 240 1.00 -2.12 -7.94
CA GLY A 240 -0.08 -1.25 -7.44
C GLY A 240 -1.00 -1.90 -6.41
N GLY A 241 -0.72 -3.14 -6.01
CA GLY A 241 -1.56 -3.93 -5.11
C GLY A 241 -2.94 -4.26 -5.71
N LEU A 242 -3.66 -5.16 -5.06
CA LEU A 242 -5.04 -5.50 -5.42
C LEU A 242 -5.81 -5.86 -4.15
N GLY A 243 -6.85 -5.10 -3.83
CA GLY A 243 -7.67 -5.26 -2.64
C GLY A 243 -9.14 -4.96 -2.92
N MET A 244 -9.93 -4.66 -1.88
CA MET A 244 -11.37 -4.43 -2.01
C MET A 244 -11.77 -3.05 -1.44
N TYR A 245 -12.65 -2.34 -2.14
CA TYR A 245 -13.32 -1.12 -1.70
C TYR A 245 -14.80 -1.20 -2.09
N ARG A 246 -15.73 -0.90 -1.18
CA ARG A 246 -17.19 -1.05 -1.43
C ARG A 246 -17.55 -2.38 -2.10
N ASN A 247 -17.01 -3.48 -1.57
CA ASN A 247 -17.20 -4.84 -2.05
C ASN A 247 -16.81 -5.10 -3.53
N GLN A 248 -16.02 -4.22 -4.15
CA GLN A 248 -15.47 -4.36 -5.51
C GLN A 248 -13.93 -4.37 -5.47
N PRO A 249 -13.25 -5.05 -6.41
CA PRO A 249 -11.79 -5.00 -6.52
C PRO A 249 -11.29 -3.58 -6.75
N ALA A 250 -10.15 -3.24 -6.18
CA ALA A 250 -9.52 -1.92 -6.31
C ALA A 250 -7.98 -2.00 -6.26
N THR A 251 -7.33 -1.06 -6.95
CA THR A 251 -5.86 -0.98 -7.11
C THR A 251 -5.40 0.48 -7.06
N VAL A 252 -4.14 0.73 -6.70
CA VAL A 252 -3.59 2.09 -6.47
C VAL A 252 -2.15 2.19 -6.94
N GLY A 253 -1.78 3.26 -7.64
CA GLY A 253 -0.38 3.60 -7.93
C GLY A 253 0.33 2.67 -8.92
N CYS A 254 1.58 2.97 -9.24
CA CYS A 254 2.38 2.17 -10.17
C CYS A 254 3.87 2.51 -10.08
N TRP A 255 4.72 1.50 -10.04
CA TRP A 255 6.17 1.65 -10.09
C TRP A 255 6.64 2.22 -11.43
N ASN A 256 6.40 1.49 -12.53
CA ASN A 256 6.93 1.80 -13.86
C ASN A 256 6.34 3.10 -14.45
N ALA A 257 5.05 3.39 -14.22
CA ALA A 257 4.37 4.57 -14.77
C ALA A 257 4.31 5.77 -13.81
N ARG A 258 4.89 5.67 -12.59
CA ARG A 258 5.12 6.77 -11.64
C ARG A 258 3.89 7.65 -11.36
N HIS A 259 2.72 7.04 -11.24
CA HIS A 259 1.46 7.75 -11.01
C HIS A 259 0.77 7.36 -9.69
N LYS A 260 -0.21 8.19 -9.33
CA LYS A 260 -1.01 8.12 -8.10
C LYS A 260 -2.45 7.61 -8.33
N LYS A 261 -2.76 7.17 -9.55
CA LYS A 261 -4.10 6.74 -9.97
C LYS A 261 -4.60 5.58 -9.14
N ALA A 262 -5.91 5.57 -8.87
CA ALA A 262 -6.60 4.45 -8.26
C ALA A 262 -7.79 4.09 -9.16
N GLU A 263 -8.11 2.80 -9.26
CA GLU A 263 -9.25 2.30 -10.06
C GLU A 263 -9.99 1.21 -9.29
N THR A 264 -11.28 1.02 -9.60
CA THR A 264 -12.10 -0.09 -9.10
C THR A 264 -12.81 -0.82 -10.24
N LEU A 265 -12.97 -2.14 -10.09
CA LEU A 265 -13.57 -3.02 -11.10
C LEU A 265 -15.04 -3.30 -10.80
N SER A 266 -15.91 -2.81 -11.68
CA SER A 266 -17.36 -3.08 -11.70
C SER A 266 -17.72 -4.19 -12.70
N SER A 267 -19.00 -4.58 -12.72
CA SER A 267 -19.55 -5.44 -13.79
C SER A 267 -19.51 -4.81 -15.20
N THR A 268 -19.30 -3.49 -15.29
CA THR A 268 -19.11 -2.74 -16.54
C THR A 268 -17.65 -2.43 -16.87
N GLY A 269 -16.70 -2.90 -16.07
CA GLY A 269 -15.26 -2.65 -16.22
C GLY A 269 -14.68 -1.72 -15.17
N TRP A 270 -13.44 -1.31 -15.40
CA TRP A 270 -12.70 -0.42 -14.49
C TRP A 270 -13.17 1.03 -14.59
N SER A 271 -13.16 1.73 -13.46
CA SER A 271 -13.46 3.16 -13.34
C SER A 271 -12.55 3.84 -12.31
N ASP A 272 -12.18 5.10 -12.55
CA ASP A 272 -11.35 5.89 -11.64
C ASP A 272 -11.93 5.95 -10.22
N LEU A 273 -11.06 5.76 -9.23
CA LEU A 273 -11.24 6.15 -7.84
C LEU A 273 -10.49 7.48 -7.57
N PRO A 274 -10.70 8.16 -6.43
CA PRO A 274 -9.90 9.30 -6.04
C PRO A 274 -8.39 8.98 -6.03
N ASP A 275 -7.60 9.75 -6.76
CA ASP A 275 -6.14 9.68 -6.79
C ASP A 275 -5.55 9.65 -5.37
N PHE A 276 -4.62 8.75 -5.11
CA PHE A 276 -3.88 8.71 -3.85
C PHE A 276 -3.04 10.01 -3.70
N PRO A 277 -2.77 10.53 -2.49
CA PRO A 277 -2.09 11.82 -2.34
C PRO A 277 -0.62 11.87 -2.81
N LYS A 278 -0.02 10.75 -3.21
CA LYS A 278 1.41 10.58 -3.55
C LYS A 278 1.61 9.57 -4.68
N ARG A 279 2.77 9.57 -5.35
CA ARG A 279 3.21 8.43 -6.18
C ARG A 279 3.59 7.26 -5.26
N ILE A 280 3.00 6.08 -5.46
CA ILE A 280 3.23 4.90 -4.58
C ILE A 280 3.24 3.57 -5.35
N TYR A 281 3.97 2.58 -4.82
CA TYR A 281 4.07 1.19 -5.32
C TYR A 281 4.56 0.23 -4.22
N GLU A 282 4.51 -1.10 -4.43
CA GLU A 282 4.93 -2.18 -3.50
C GLU A 282 4.23 -2.18 -2.11
N HIS A 283 3.08 -1.52 -1.98
CA HIS A 283 2.26 -1.48 -0.77
C HIS A 283 1.25 -2.64 -0.73
N SER A 284 0.64 -2.87 0.43
CA SER A 284 -0.50 -3.78 0.55
C SER A 284 -1.82 -3.01 0.62
N ILE A 285 -2.87 -3.60 0.05
CA ILE A 285 -4.24 -3.08 0.08
C ILE A 285 -5.14 -4.12 0.77
N VAL A 286 -6.02 -3.68 1.67
CA VAL A 286 -6.98 -4.55 2.40
C VAL A 286 -8.34 -3.86 2.47
N GLY A 287 -9.41 -4.55 2.06
CA GLY A 287 -10.79 -4.09 2.30
C GLY A 287 -11.29 -4.46 3.69
N LEU A 288 -12.14 -3.62 4.26
CA LEU A 288 -12.71 -3.76 5.60
C LEU A 288 -14.22 -4.02 5.57
N ASP A 289 -14.75 -4.59 6.65
CA ASP A 289 -16.19 -4.90 6.79
C ASP A 289 -17.09 -3.64 6.77
N ASN A 290 -16.53 -2.44 6.98
CA ASN A 290 -17.23 -1.15 6.89
C ASN A 290 -17.16 -0.52 5.48
N GLU A 291 -16.89 -1.32 4.45
CA GLU A 291 -16.72 -0.97 3.03
C GLU A 291 -15.53 -0.05 2.68
N SER A 292 -14.79 0.45 3.68
CA SER A 292 -13.56 1.20 3.44
C SER A 292 -12.38 0.29 3.05
N MET A 293 -11.33 0.90 2.51
CA MET A 293 -10.11 0.21 2.08
C MET A 293 -8.91 0.82 2.79
N LEU A 294 -8.03 -0.01 3.35
CA LEU A 294 -6.73 0.42 3.87
C LEU A 294 -5.62 0.18 2.84
N LEU A 295 -4.68 1.12 2.81
CA LEU A 295 -3.40 1.05 2.12
C LEU A 295 -2.29 1.25 3.16
N PHE A 296 -1.25 0.41 3.14
CA PHE A 296 -0.12 0.54 4.06
C PHE A 296 1.18 -0.07 3.52
N GLY A 297 2.31 0.47 3.99
CA GLY A 297 3.64 0.14 3.48
C GLY A 297 3.87 0.68 2.07
N GLY A 298 4.75 0.01 1.33
CA GLY A 298 5.20 0.38 0.00
C GLY A 298 6.22 1.53 0.00
N VAL A 299 6.46 2.06 -1.20
CA VAL A 299 7.53 3.02 -1.48
C VAL A 299 6.95 4.33 -2.01
N ILE A 300 7.37 5.45 -1.43
CA ILE A 300 7.15 6.81 -1.95
C ILE A 300 8.52 7.48 -2.05
N SER A 301 8.84 8.09 -3.19
CA SER A 301 10.12 8.78 -3.44
C SER A 301 11.35 7.95 -3.00
N GLY A 302 11.38 6.67 -3.38
CA GLY A 302 12.45 5.71 -3.03
C GLY A 302 12.47 5.20 -1.58
N ASN A 303 11.63 5.75 -0.68
CA ASN A 303 11.64 5.44 0.75
C ASN A 303 10.48 4.52 1.14
N TRP A 304 10.77 3.46 1.91
CA TRP A 304 9.75 2.58 2.50
C TRP A 304 8.88 3.33 3.51
N GLN A 305 7.57 3.06 3.50
CA GLN A 305 6.59 3.85 4.25
C GLN A 305 6.12 3.19 5.54
N THR A 306 5.85 4.01 6.57
CA THR A 306 5.06 3.61 7.75
C THR A 306 3.57 3.90 7.57
N GLY A 307 3.18 4.88 6.76
CA GLY A 307 1.82 5.43 6.77
C GLY A 307 0.71 4.40 6.49
N ILE A 308 -0.28 4.35 7.38
CA ILE A 308 -1.54 3.63 7.18
C ILE A 308 -2.57 4.65 6.71
N TRP A 309 -3.10 4.43 5.51
CA TRP A 309 -4.09 5.28 4.86
C TRP A 309 -5.42 4.54 4.70
N GLN A 310 -6.52 5.26 4.78
CA GLN A 310 -7.87 4.76 4.55
C GLN A 310 -8.53 5.54 3.42
N LEU A 311 -9.08 4.84 2.43
CA LEU A 311 -10.07 5.35 1.50
C LEU A 311 -11.46 5.04 2.07
N LYS A 312 -12.20 6.08 2.46
CA LYS A 312 -13.57 5.97 2.97
C LYS A 312 -14.37 7.17 2.49
N ASN A 313 -15.61 6.93 2.04
CA ASN A 313 -16.47 7.96 1.45
C ASN A 313 -15.76 8.77 0.35
N ASP A 314 -14.97 8.08 -0.48
CA ASP A 314 -14.18 8.65 -1.58
C ASP A 314 -13.19 9.75 -1.15
N GLN A 315 -12.67 9.65 0.08
CA GLN A 315 -11.62 10.51 0.62
C GLN A 315 -10.47 9.69 1.22
N TRP A 316 -9.24 10.04 0.83
CA TRP A 316 -8.00 9.45 1.37
C TRP A 316 -7.53 10.17 2.64
N ASN A 317 -7.42 9.44 3.74
CA ASN A 317 -6.98 9.97 5.04
C ASN A 317 -5.86 9.09 5.62
N LYS A 318 -4.78 9.70 6.12
CA LYS A 318 -3.76 8.97 6.91
C LYS A 318 -4.31 8.77 8.32
N ILE A 319 -4.60 7.52 8.70
CA ILE A 319 -5.22 7.18 9.99
C ILE A 319 -4.21 6.73 11.05
N GLY A 320 -2.96 6.42 10.65
CA GLY A 320 -1.90 6.04 11.58
C GLY A 320 -0.61 5.62 10.88
N GLU A 321 0.19 4.81 11.58
CA GLU A 321 1.49 4.33 11.13
C GLU A 321 1.77 2.89 11.57
N LEU A 322 2.45 2.14 10.70
CA LEU A 322 3.12 0.88 11.01
C LEU A 322 4.25 1.11 12.01
N ALA A 323 4.50 0.14 12.88
CA ALA A 323 5.61 0.19 13.84
C ALA A 323 7.00 0.24 13.17
N THR A 324 7.11 -0.26 11.92
CA THR A 324 8.33 -0.26 11.11
C THR A 324 8.01 -0.05 9.62
N SER A 325 8.79 0.79 8.94
CA SER A 325 8.61 1.15 7.52
C SER A 325 8.82 -0.03 6.58
N ALA A 326 7.85 -0.30 5.70
CA ALA A 326 7.68 -1.60 5.05
C ALA A 326 7.43 -1.49 3.54
N SER A 327 7.81 -2.53 2.79
CA SER A 327 7.50 -2.73 1.37
C SER A 327 7.42 -4.23 1.04
N ARG A 328 6.88 -4.59 -0.13
CA ARG A 328 6.88 -5.95 -0.71
C ARG A 328 6.28 -7.04 0.19
N GLY A 329 5.31 -6.68 1.02
CA GLY A 329 4.68 -7.59 1.95
C GLY A 329 3.32 -8.11 1.48
N SER A 330 2.84 -9.16 2.14
CA SER A 330 1.50 -9.70 1.97
C SER A 330 0.70 -9.55 3.27
N ALA A 331 -0.60 -9.33 3.15
CA ALA A 331 -1.48 -9.03 4.28
C ALA A 331 -2.70 -9.96 4.32
N PHE A 332 -3.12 -10.33 5.53
CA PHE A 332 -4.32 -11.13 5.76
C PHE A 332 -5.22 -10.48 6.82
N TYR A 333 -6.48 -10.18 6.45
CA TYR A 333 -7.50 -9.67 7.36
C TYR A 333 -8.23 -10.84 8.05
N SER A 334 -8.21 -10.89 9.39
CA SER A 334 -8.88 -11.93 10.16
C SER A 334 -9.51 -11.37 11.44
N GLY A 335 -10.82 -11.13 11.37
CA GLY A 335 -11.65 -10.74 12.52
C GLY A 335 -11.10 -9.52 13.25
N ARG A 336 -11.01 -8.39 12.54
CA ARG A 336 -10.51 -7.07 13.02
C ARG A 336 -9.03 -6.97 13.37
N SER A 337 -8.23 -7.96 12.98
CA SER A 337 -6.76 -7.84 12.95
C SER A 337 -6.27 -8.07 11.52
N ILE A 338 -5.46 -7.15 10.99
CA ILE A 338 -4.68 -7.36 9.76
C ILE A 338 -3.29 -7.83 10.18
N TYR A 339 -2.89 -9.00 9.71
CA TYR A 339 -1.54 -9.55 9.87
C TYR A 339 -0.75 -9.23 8.60
N TYR A 340 0.33 -8.48 8.74
CA TYR A 340 1.15 -7.99 7.63
C TYR A 340 2.56 -8.55 7.72
N PHE A 341 2.94 -9.32 6.70
CA PHE A 341 4.18 -10.05 6.60
C PHE A 341 5.09 -9.37 5.59
N ARG A 342 6.24 -8.85 6.03
CA ARG A 342 7.26 -8.23 5.17
C ARG A 342 8.62 -8.90 5.34
N PHE A 343 9.56 -8.52 4.49
CA PHE A 343 10.90 -9.08 4.38
C PHE A 343 11.68 -9.31 5.69
N VAL A 344 11.46 -8.52 6.75
CA VAL A 344 12.18 -8.62 8.04
C VAL A 344 11.32 -8.34 9.28
N SER A 345 9.99 -8.30 9.17
CA SER A 345 9.12 -8.16 10.35
C SER A 345 7.69 -8.61 10.08
N ILE A 346 6.95 -8.94 11.14
CA ILE A 346 5.55 -9.31 11.11
C ILE A 346 4.79 -8.36 12.02
N GLN A 347 3.87 -7.60 11.43
CA GLN A 347 3.15 -6.53 12.10
C GLN A 347 1.65 -6.83 12.16
N ARG A 348 1.00 -6.49 13.27
CA ARG A 348 -0.45 -6.60 13.43
C ARG A 348 -1.06 -5.21 13.57
N ILE A 349 -1.99 -4.88 12.67
CA ILE A 349 -2.87 -3.72 12.79
C ILE A 349 -4.18 -4.22 13.41
N ASN A 350 -4.56 -3.71 14.57
CA ASN A 350 -5.83 -4.01 15.22
C ASN A 350 -6.83 -2.88 14.98
N LEU A 351 -8.08 -3.26 14.70
CA LEU A 351 -9.18 -2.37 14.40
C LEU A 351 -10.30 -2.58 15.44
N ASN A 352 -10.96 -1.49 15.82
CA ASN A 352 -12.09 -1.55 16.73
C ASN A 352 -13.37 -2.04 16.03
N ALA A 353 -14.50 -2.11 16.76
CA ALA A 353 -15.76 -2.64 16.23
C ALA A 353 -16.41 -1.85 15.07
N LYS A 354 -15.85 -0.70 14.66
CA LYS A 354 -16.27 0.13 13.53
C LYS A 354 -15.27 0.11 12.36
N GLU A 355 -14.23 -0.72 12.45
CA GLU A 355 -13.03 -0.73 11.61
C GLU A 355 -12.27 0.62 11.62
N GLU A 356 -12.13 1.21 12.81
CA GLU A 356 -11.25 2.35 13.10
C GLU A 356 -9.95 1.84 13.75
N LEU A 357 -8.81 2.50 13.52
CA LEU A 357 -7.50 2.05 14.04
C LEU A 357 -7.43 2.11 15.57
N GLU A 358 -7.15 0.98 16.21
CA GLU A 358 -7.00 0.86 17.67
C GLU A 358 -5.52 0.82 18.09
N LYS A 359 -4.73 -0.07 17.47
CA LYS A 359 -3.32 -0.28 17.84
C LYS A 359 -2.54 -0.94 16.69
N VAL A 360 -1.26 -0.61 16.56
CA VAL A 360 -0.31 -1.39 15.75
C VAL A 360 0.75 -2.02 16.64
N GLU A 361 1.13 -3.26 16.33
CA GLU A 361 2.06 -4.07 17.11
C GLU A 361 3.08 -4.76 16.18
N LEU A 362 4.35 -4.77 16.57
CA LEU A 362 5.32 -5.75 16.07
C LEU A 362 5.06 -7.05 16.84
N ILE A 363 4.74 -8.15 16.13
CA ILE A 363 4.43 -9.44 16.77
C ILE A 363 5.53 -10.49 16.59
N GLY A 364 6.55 -10.21 15.79
CA GLY A 364 7.72 -11.06 15.61
C GLY A 364 8.41 -10.77 14.28
N ASP A 365 9.45 -11.56 13.98
CA ASP A 365 10.20 -11.50 12.73
C ASP A 365 10.07 -12.84 11.98
N PRO A 366 10.07 -12.84 10.63
CA PRO A 366 9.94 -14.07 9.87
C PRO A 366 11.21 -14.93 10.00
N PRO A 367 11.12 -16.28 10.14
CA PRO A 367 12.29 -17.17 10.25
C PRO A 367 13.26 -17.09 9.06
N LYS A 368 12.77 -16.67 7.89
CA LYS A 368 13.55 -16.33 6.70
C LYS A 368 12.87 -15.15 6.00
N SER A 369 13.66 -14.23 5.47
CA SER A 369 13.18 -13.09 4.69
C SER A 369 12.50 -13.53 3.40
N SER A 370 11.39 -12.87 3.04
CA SER A 370 10.64 -13.11 1.82
C SER A 370 9.91 -11.85 1.37
N SER A 371 9.90 -11.60 0.07
CA SER A 371 8.91 -10.78 -0.63
C SER A 371 7.60 -11.56 -0.72
N TYR A 372 6.47 -10.83 -0.76
CA TYR A 372 5.11 -11.31 -1.08
C TYR A 372 4.76 -12.76 -0.66
N PRO A 373 5.01 -13.17 0.61
CA PRO A 373 4.87 -14.56 1.02
C PRO A 373 3.41 -15.02 0.90
N VAL A 374 3.20 -16.27 0.49
CA VAL A 374 1.86 -16.83 0.33
C VAL A 374 1.24 -17.11 1.70
N LEU A 375 0.04 -16.56 1.93
CA LEU A 375 -0.65 -16.62 3.22
C LEU A 375 -1.92 -17.48 3.15
N PHE A 376 -2.11 -18.36 4.14
CA PHE A 376 -3.31 -19.19 4.23
C PHE A 376 -3.77 -19.38 5.68
N ALA A 377 -4.99 -18.94 5.99
CA ALA A 377 -5.61 -19.13 7.29
C ALA A 377 -6.00 -20.60 7.50
N THR A 378 -5.49 -21.22 8.57
CA THR A 378 -5.57 -22.68 8.76
C THR A 378 -5.54 -23.09 10.25
N THR A 379 -5.55 -24.39 10.53
CA THR A 379 -5.51 -24.99 11.88
C THR A 379 -4.09 -25.02 12.47
N PRO A 380 -3.93 -25.16 13.81
CA PRO A 380 -2.61 -25.09 14.45
C PRO A 380 -1.64 -26.25 14.19
N ASP A 381 -2.11 -27.28 13.51
CA ASP A 381 -1.44 -28.55 13.18
C ASP A 381 -1.26 -28.75 11.67
N TYR A 382 -1.67 -27.77 10.85
CA TYR A 382 -1.67 -27.91 9.39
C TYR A 382 -0.24 -28.00 8.83
N CYS A 383 0.12 -29.20 8.36
CA CYS A 383 1.44 -29.52 7.78
C CYS A 383 2.61 -29.34 8.74
N VAL A 384 2.42 -29.55 10.05
CA VAL A 384 3.51 -29.61 11.04
C VAL A 384 4.26 -30.93 10.95
#